data_AF-A0A965NBN1-F1
#
_entry.id   AF-A0A965NBN1-F1
#
_cell.length_a   1.000
_cell.length_b   1.000
_cell.length_c   1.000
_cell.angle_alpha   90.00
_cell.angle_beta   90.00
_cell.angle_gamma   90.00
#
_symmetry.space_group_name_H-M   'P 1'
#
loop_
_entity.id
_entity.type
_entity.pdbx_description
1 polymer ?
#
loop_
_entity_poly.entity_id
_entity_poly.type
_entity_poly.pdbx_seq_one_letter_code
_entity_poly.pdbx_strand_id
1 'polypeptide(L)'
;MRVYLDNAATTQIAPEVIDSMLLVLKENFGNPSSTHFYGRNAKALVETSRRSIAKQMNCLSSEIIFTSGGTEADNMAIHAAINELGVKRIITSCIEHHAVGHTIESLTKENLVESVFVKIDSKGHVDLNHLEDLLQENIPTLVSLMHANNEISTILPLKKVTQMCRKYGAFFHSDTVQTIGHYPFDLHDLDIDFIACSAHKFHGPKGIGFLYVNKKTKISALIHGGAQERGMRGGTENIAGIVGLAKAMALTYEDITAHQKHIQELKNYMIDQLKKQFSDIHFHGETKPEESLYTVLNVCFPKTEKSGMLLFTLDLKGVAVSGGSACSSGA
;
A
#
# COMPACT_ATOMS: atom_id res chain seq x y z
N MET A 1 20.44 -7.63 23.27
CA MET A 1 19.10 -7.10 22.91
C MET A 1 19.05 -6.98 21.39
N ARG A 2 17.95 -7.36 20.74
CA ARG A 2 17.75 -7.13 19.30
C ARG A 2 16.63 -6.09 19.12
N VAL A 3 16.80 -5.15 18.19
CA VAL A 3 15.87 -4.06 17.89
C VAL A 3 15.53 -4.12 16.40
N TYR A 4 14.25 -4.11 16.07
CA TYR A 4 13.76 -4.19 14.70
C TYR A 4 13.14 -2.85 14.26
N LEU A 5 13.84 -2.13 13.39
CA LEU A 5 13.46 -0.83 12.84
C LEU A 5 13.28 -0.90 11.31
N ASP A 6 12.83 -2.05 10.80
CA ASP A 6 12.63 -2.33 9.38
C ASP A 6 11.16 -2.67 9.05
N ASN A 7 10.22 -2.12 9.84
CA ASN A 7 8.78 -2.39 9.68
C ASN A 7 8.21 -1.90 8.34
N ALA A 8 8.85 -0.92 7.71
CA ALA A 8 8.49 -0.46 6.36
C ALA A 8 8.68 -1.58 5.32
N ALA A 9 9.58 -2.54 5.54
CA ALA A 9 9.74 -3.74 4.71
C ALA A 9 8.66 -4.79 5.03
N THR A 10 8.53 -5.16 6.30
CA THR A 10 7.44 -6.02 6.81
C THR A 10 7.32 -5.90 8.31
N THR A 11 6.12 -6.10 8.84
CA THR A 11 5.89 -6.16 10.30
C THR A 11 5.82 -7.60 10.80
N GLN A 12 6.07 -7.80 12.10
CA GLN A 12 5.71 -9.04 12.78
C GLN A 12 4.18 -9.21 12.82
N ILE A 13 3.70 -10.43 12.59
CA ILE A 13 2.26 -10.74 12.69
C ILE A 13 1.83 -10.65 14.15
N ALA A 14 0.72 -9.97 14.43
CA ALA A 14 0.19 -9.86 15.79
C ALA A 14 -0.28 -11.24 16.31
N PRO A 15 -0.08 -11.58 17.60
CA PRO A 15 -0.51 -12.85 18.17
C PRO A 15 -2.00 -13.17 17.92
N GLU A 16 -2.87 -12.18 18.08
CA GLU A 16 -4.32 -12.30 17.90
C GLU A 16 -4.69 -12.60 16.44
N VAL A 17 -3.86 -12.14 15.50
CA VAL A 17 -3.99 -12.46 14.07
C VAL A 17 -3.59 -13.91 13.83
N ILE A 18 -2.47 -14.37 14.42
CA ILE A 18 -2.02 -15.77 14.35
C ILE A 18 -3.11 -16.70 14.89
N ASP A 19 -3.66 -16.40 16.06
CA ASP A 19 -4.70 -17.22 16.70
C ASP A 19 -5.94 -17.34 15.82
N SER A 20 -6.37 -16.23 15.22
CA SER A 20 -7.50 -16.20 14.29
C SER A 20 -7.26 -17.05 13.05
N MET A 21 -6.04 -16.99 12.48
CA MET A 21 -5.65 -17.80 11.33
C MET A 21 -5.58 -19.30 11.69
N LEU A 22 -5.01 -19.63 12.85
CA LEU A 22 -4.90 -21.01 13.33
C LEU A 22 -6.26 -21.66 13.52
N LEU A 23 -7.26 -20.91 14.00
CA LEU A 23 -8.62 -21.40 14.13
C LEU A 23 -9.20 -21.79 12.77
N VAL A 24 -9.04 -20.94 11.75
CA VAL A 24 -9.50 -21.23 10.38
C VAL A 24 -8.80 -22.48 9.84
N LEU A 25 -7.49 -22.61 10.02
CA LEU A 25 -6.72 -23.75 9.53
C LEU A 25 -7.12 -25.07 10.21
N LYS A 26 -7.50 -25.03 11.49
CA LYS A 26 -7.93 -26.22 12.25
C LYS A 26 -9.35 -26.64 11.90
N GLU A 27 -10.26 -25.67 11.77
CA GLU A 27 -11.71 -25.94 11.76
C GLU A 27 -12.36 -25.79 10.39
N ASN A 28 -11.74 -25.07 9.45
CA ASN A 28 -12.33 -24.73 8.16
C ASN A 28 -11.44 -25.11 6.97
N PHE A 29 -11.67 -26.33 6.45
CA PHE A 29 -11.04 -26.85 5.23
C PHE A 29 -11.97 -26.78 3.99
N GLY A 30 -13.13 -26.14 4.12
CA GLY A 30 -14.13 -26.07 3.05
C GLY A 30 -13.69 -25.17 1.90
N ASN A 31 -14.08 -25.52 0.67
CA ASN A 31 -13.95 -24.61 -0.47
C ASN A 31 -15.14 -23.64 -0.50
N PRO A 32 -14.95 -22.30 -0.49
CA PRO A 32 -16.03 -21.32 -0.53
C PRO A 32 -16.94 -21.43 -1.76
N SER A 33 -16.46 -22.07 -2.84
CA SER A 33 -17.24 -22.32 -4.05
C SER A 33 -18.19 -23.53 -3.93
N SER A 34 -18.04 -24.36 -2.89
CA SER A 34 -18.89 -25.53 -2.68
C SER A 34 -20.24 -25.15 -2.05
N THR A 35 -21.31 -25.80 -2.50
CA THR A 35 -22.68 -25.53 -2.03
C THR A 35 -23.04 -26.25 -0.72
N HIS A 36 -22.25 -27.25 -0.28
CA HIS A 36 -22.47 -28.02 0.95
C HIS A 36 -22.12 -27.22 2.23
N PHE A 37 -22.43 -27.78 3.40
CA PHE A 37 -22.22 -27.14 4.71
C PHE A 37 -20.82 -26.53 4.88
N TYR A 38 -19.75 -27.31 4.66
CA TYR A 38 -18.38 -26.81 4.80
C TYR A 38 -18.04 -25.64 3.86
N GLY A 39 -18.54 -25.67 2.62
CA GLY A 39 -18.31 -24.58 1.67
C GLY A 39 -19.09 -23.31 2.01
N ARG A 40 -20.33 -23.46 2.49
CA ARG A 40 -21.11 -22.32 3.00
C ARG A 40 -20.46 -21.68 4.22
N ASN A 41 -19.90 -22.46 5.14
CA ASN A 41 -19.16 -21.93 6.30
C ASN A 41 -17.88 -21.21 5.86
N ALA A 42 -17.12 -21.78 4.92
CA ALA A 42 -15.95 -21.14 4.31
C ALA A 42 -16.31 -19.80 3.63
N LYS A 43 -17.38 -19.77 2.83
CA LYS A 43 -17.93 -18.55 2.20
C LYS A 43 -18.30 -17.49 3.24
N ALA A 44 -18.91 -17.90 4.36
CA ALA A 44 -19.31 -16.99 5.42
C ALA A 44 -18.11 -16.28 6.07
N LEU A 45 -16.97 -16.97 6.23
CA LEU A 45 -15.73 -16.37 6.74
C LEU A 45 -15.18 -15.30 5.79
N VAL A 46 -15.13 -15.60 4.48
CA VAL A 46 -14.69 -14.65 3.44
C VAL A 46 -15.57 -13.40 3.44
N GLU A 47 -16.89 -13.56 3.39
CA GLU A 47 -17.82 -12.43 3.33
C GLU A 47 -17.89 -11.64 4.64
N THR A 48 -17.72 -12.28 5.79
CA THR A 48 -17.63 -11.57 7.08
C THR A 48 -16.35 -10.74 7.16
N SER A 49 -15.22 -11.29 6.72
CA SER A 49 -13.94 -10.58 6.66
C SER A 49 -14.04 -9.38 5.71
N ARG A 50 -14.64 -9.58 4.53
CA ARG A 50 -14.88 -8.52 3.53
C ARG A 50 -15.77 -7.40 4.09
N ARG A 51 -16.86 -7.73 4.79
CA ARG A 51 -17.72 -6.74 5.46
C ARG A 51 -16.98 -5.99 6.56
N SER A 52 -16.14 -6.67 7.34
CA SER A 52 -15.33 -6.03 8.38
C SER A 52 -14.37 -5.00 7.81
N ILE A 53 -13.63 -5.36 6.75
CA ILE A 53 -12.72 -4.46 6.03
C ILE A 53 -13.48 -3.26 5.47
N ALA A 54 -14.60 -3.52 4.76
CA ALA A 54 -15.39 -2.46 4.15
C ALA A 54 -15.95 -1.46 5.16
N LYS A 55 -16.36 -1.93 6.35
CA LYS A 55 -16.80 -1.07 7.45
C LYS A 55 -15.67 -0.13 7.92
N GLN A 56 -14.45 -0.63 8.09
CA GLN A 56 -13.30 0.18 8.53
C GLN A 56 -12.89 1.24 7.51
N MET A 57 -13.15 1.00 6.23
CA MET A 57 -12.80 1.92 5.12
C MET A 57 -13.95 2.82 4.66
N ASN A 58 -15.12 2.70 5.30
CA ASN A 58 -16.38 3.32 4.87
C ASN A 58 -16.71 3.08 3.38
N CYS A 59 -16.73 1.82 2.94
CA CYS A 59 -17.09 1.44 1.58
C CYS A 59 -18.05 0.24 1.53
N LEU A 60 -18.49 -0.14 0.32
CA LEU A 60 -19.28 -1.35 0.12
C LEU A 60 -18.37 -2.58 0.10
N SER A 61 -18.85 -3.69 0.67
CA SER A 61 -18.16 -4.97 0.53
C SER A 61 -18.06 -5.44 -0.93
N SER A 62 -18.88 -4.89 -1.84
CA SER A 62 -18.77 -5.14 -3.27
C SER A 62 -17.50 -4.59 -3.90
N GLU A 63 -16.89 -3.59 -3.27
CA GLU A 63 -15.76 -2.82 -3.79
C GLU A 63 -14.40 -3.40 -3.36
N ILE A 64 -14.38 -4.39 -2.45
CA ILE A 64 -13.15 -5.05 -2.00
C ILE A 64 -12.95 -6.35 -2.78
N ILE A 65 -11.78 -6.51 -3.40
CA ILE A 65 -11.32 -7.70 -4.13
C ILE A 65 -10.06 -8.21 -3.46
N PHE A 66 -10.07 -9.43 -2.94
CA PHE A 66 -8.88 -10.01 -2.32
C PHE A 66 -7.83 -10.40 -3.36
N THR A 67 -6.58 -10.07 -3.06
CA THR A 67 -5.40 -10.34 -3.89
C THR A 67 -4.34 -11.06 -3.06
N SER A 68 -3.25 -11.54 -3.68
CA SER A 68 -2.10 -12.10 -2.95
C SER A 68 -1.21 -11.04 -2.27
N GLY A 69 -1.51 -9.75 -2.42
CA GLY A 69 -0.75 -8.65 -1.81
C GLY A 69 -0.88 -7.34 -2.58
N GLY A 70 -0.10 -6.33 -2.14
CA GLY A 70 -0.05 -5.02 -2.79
C GLY A 70 0.36 -5.11 -4.27
N THR A 71 1.40 -5.88 -4.59
CA THR A 71 1.88 -6.02 -5.98
C THR A 71 0.79 -6.50 -6.95
N GLU A 72 0.02 -7.53 -6.56
CA GLU A 72 -1.10 -8.02 -7.40
C GLU A 72 -2.19 -6.95 -7.52
N ALA A 73 -2.49 -6.21 -6.45
CA ALA A 73 -3.49 -5.15 -6.46
C ALA A 73 -3.09 -3.97 -7.37
N ASP A 74 -1.85 -3.48 -7.28
CA ASP A 74 -1.33 -2.41 -8.14
C ASP A 74 -1.39 -2.81 -9.61
N ASN A 75 -0.92 -4.02 -9.93
CA ASN A 75 -0.93 -4.55 -11.29
C ASN A 75 -2.36 -4.67 -11.80
N MET A 76 -3.27 -5.21 -10.98
CA MET A 76 -4.67 -5.37 -11.34
C MET A 76 -5.34 -4.02 -11.64
N ALA A 77 -5.09 -2.98 -10.84
CA ALA A 77 -5.62 -1.64 -11.10
C ALA A 77 -5.10 -1.04 -12.41
N ILE A 78 -3.78 -1.11 -12.64
CA ILE A 78 -3.13 -0.52 -13.82
C ILE A 78 -3.58 -1.23 -15.11
N HIS A 79 -3.57 -2.57 -15.12
CA HIS A 79 -4.03 -3.35 -16.26
C HIS A 79 -5.51 -3.09 -16.55
N ALA A 80 -6.35 -3.00 -15.52
CA ALA A 80 -7.77 -2.76 -15.70
C ALA A 80 -8.06 -1.36 -16.28
N ALA A 81 -7.30 -0.36 -15.86
CA ALA A 81 -7.42 0.99 -16.40
C ALA A 81 -7.19 1.02 -17.92
N ILE A 82 -6.19 0.28 -18.41
CA ILE A 82 -5.88 0.21 -19.85
C ILE A 82 -6.94 -0.63 -20.58
N ASN A 83 -7.22 -1.83 -20.09
CA ASN A 83 -8.00 -2.83 -20.81
C ASN A 83 -9.50 -2.54 -20.80
N GLU A 84 -10.05 -2.11 -19.66
CA GLU A 84 -11.49 -1.89 -19.51
C GLU A 84 -11.90 -0.42 -19.54
N LEU A 85 -11.05 0.48 -19.05
CA LEU A 85 -11.39 1.90 -18.94
C LEU A 85 -10.87 2.74 -20.12
N GLY A 86 -10.15 2.11 -21.05
CA GLY A 86 -9.67 2.76 -22.28
C GLY A 86 -8.57 3.80 -22.04
N VAL A 87 -7.88 3.75 -20.90
CA VAL A 87 -6.76 4.65 -20.59
C VAL A 87 -5.68 4.54 -21.65
N LYS A 88 -5.19 5.71 -22.10
CA LYS A 88 -4.12 5.85 -23.10
C LYS A 88 -2.86 6.48 -22.54
N ARG A 89 -2.97 7.17 -21.39
CA ARG A 89 -1.85 7.81 -20.70
C ARG A 89 -1.90 7.52 -19.20
N ILE A 90 -0.75 7.22 -18.61
CA ILE A 90 -0.58 7.12 -17.17
C ILE A 90 0.31 8.26 -16.71
N ILE A 91 -0.20 9.11 -15.82
CA ILE A 91 0.61 10.08 -15.10
C ILE A 91 1.06 9.45 -13.78
N THR A 92 2.36 9.35 -13.58
CA THR A 92 2.99 8.69 -12.41
C THR A 92 4.19 9.50 -11.91
N SER A 93 4.88 9.04 -10.86
CA SER A 93 6.11 9.67 -10.35
C SER A 93 7.33 8.76 -10.48
N CYS A 94 8.53 9.33 -10.36
CA CYS A 94 9.77 8.55 -10.37
C CYS A 94 10.10 7.90 -9.00
N ILE A 95 9.25 8.13 -7.99
CA ILE A 95 9.42 7.61 -6.63
C ILE A 95 8.35 6.56 -6.29
N GLU A 96 7.63 6.04 -7.28
CA GLU A 96 6.68 4.96 -7.07
C GLU A 96 7.37 3.65 -6.66
N HIS A 97 6.63 2.78 -5.98
CA HIS A 97 7.11 1.44 -5.66
C HIS A 97 7.27 0.65 -6.96
N HIS A 98 8.22 -0.30 -7.00
CA HIS A 98 8.51 -1.10 -8.20
C HIS A 98 7.29 -1.85 -8.74
N ALA A 99 6.32 -2.21 -7.88
CA ALA A 99 5.07 -2.83 -8.32
C ALA A 99 4.22 -1.94 -9.25
N VAL A 100 4.36 -0.61 -9.13
CA VAL A 100 3.72 0.37 -10.01
C VAL A 100 4.69 0.76 -11.12
N GLY A 101 5.90 1.18 -10.77
CA GLY A 101 6.89 1.71 -11.71
C GLY A 101 7.27 0.72 -12.82
N HIS A 102 7.64 -0.52 -12.47
CA HIS A 102 8.03 -1.53 -13.46
C HIS A 102 6.85 -2.00 -14.30
N THR A 103 5.64 -2.05 -13.73
CA THR A 103 4.43 -2.40 -14.47
C THR A 103 4.14 -1.35 -15.54
N ILE A 104 4.16 -0.06 -15.18
CA ILE A 104 3.98 1.04 -16.15
C ILE A 104 5.09 1.03 -17.20
N GLU A 105 6.35 0.79 -16.81
CA GLU A 105 7.48 0.71 -17.73
C GLU A 105 7.31 -0.44 -18.74
N SER A 106 6.92 -1.63 -18.27
CA SER A 106 6.66 -2.79 -19.15
C SER A 106 5.56 -2.48 -20.16
N LEU A 107 4.43 -1.94 -19.68
CA LEU A 107 3.27 -1.62 -20.52
C LEU A 107 3.58 -0.50 -21.54
N THR A 108 4.43 0.45 -21.16
CA THR A 108 4.93 1.50 -22.07
C THR A 108 5.81 0.90 -23.16
N LYS A 109 6.73 -0.01 -22.81
CA LYS A 109 7.60 -0.72 -23.78
C LYS A 109 6.81 -1.57 -24.77
N GLU A 110 5.67 -2.12 -24.33
CA GLU A 110 4.73 -2.85 -25.18
C GLU A 110 3.84 -1.95 -26.06
N ASN A 111 3.99 -0.62 -25.95
CA ASN A 111 3.17 0.39 -26.64
C ASN A 111 1.67 0.30 -26.31
N LEU A 112 1.32 -0.21 -25.13
CA LEU A 112 -0.07 -0.30 -24.68
C LEU A 112 -0.58 1.02 -24.07
N VAL A 113 0.33 1.84 -23.56
CA VAL A 113 0.02 3.11 -22.88
C VAL A 113 1.21 4.06 -22.96
N GLU A 114 0.95 5.37 -22.94
CA GLU A 114 1.98 6.39 -22.72
C GLU A 114 2.20 6.58 -21.21
N SER A 115 3.45 6.74 -20.77
CA SER A 115 3.77 7.14 -19.40
C SER A 115 4.35 8.56 -19.35
N VAL A 116 3.82 9.36 -18.43
CA VAL A 116 4.27 10.73 -18.17
C VAL A 116 4.60 10.88 -16.69
N PHE A 117 5.77 11.45 -16.40
CA PHE A 117 6.24 11.63 -15.03
C PHE A 117 5.92 13.05 -14.53
N VAL A 118 5.11 13.12 -13.47
CA VAL A 118 4.90 14.38 -12.75
C VAL A 118 6.19 14.79 -12.03
N LYS A 119 6.48 16.09 -12.03
CA LYS A 119 7.61 16.65 -11.30
C LYS A 119 7.44 16.44 -9.81
N ILE A 120 8.56 16.24 -9.12
CA ILE A 120 8.64 16.18 -7.67
C ILE A 120 9.67 17.20 -7.18
N ASP A 121 9.48 17.70 -5.97
CA ASP A 121 10.46 18.55 -5.30
C ASP A 121 11.57 17.71 -4.62
N SER A 122 12.56 18.40 -4.02
CA SER A 122 13.66 17.75 -3.29
C SER A 122 13.23 16.96 -2.04
N LYS A 123 11.99 17.12 -1.60
CA LYS A 123 11.36 16.42 -0.49
C LYS A 123 10.42 15.32 -0.97
N GLY A 124 10.31 15.09 -2.28
CA GLY A 124 9.44 14.08 -2.87
C GLY A 124 7.97 14.47 -2.87
N HIS A 125 7.62 15.74 -2.66
CA HIS A 125 6.25 16.19 -2.90
C HIS A 125 5.99 16.25 -4.39
N VAL A 126 4.82 15.74 -4.80
CA VAL A 126 4.32 15.91 -6.17
C VAL A 126 3.99 17.37 -6.42
N ASP A 127 4.49 17.91 -7.54
CA ASP A 127 4.10 19.23 -8.03
C ASP A 127 2.67 19.18 -8.56
N LEU A 128 1.72 19.63 -7.72
CA LEU A 128 0.30 19.62 -8.04
C LEU A 128 -0.07 20.57 -9.19
N ASN A 129 0.70 21.64 -9.42
CA ASN A 129 0.44 22.54 -10.56
C ASN A 129 0.82 21.82 -11.86
N HIS A 130 1.98 21.16 -11.87
CA HIS A 130 2.39 20.35 -13.02
C HIS A 130 1.42 19.19 -13.26
N LEU A 131 0.91 18.55 -12.21
CA LEU A 131 -0.14 17.53 -12.35
C LEU A 131 -1.39 18.11 -13.03
N GLU A 132 -1.84 19.28 -12.58
CA GLU A 132 -3.02 19.95 -13.15
C GLU A 132 -2.80 20.34 -14.62
N ASP A 133 -1.61 20.84 -14.98
CA ASP A 133 -1.25 21.17 -16.35
C ASP A 133 -1.31 19.93 -17.26
N LEU A 134 -0.75 18.80 -16.82
CA LEU A 134 -0.82 17.53 -17.57
C LEU A 134 -2.26 17.03 -17.74
N LEU A 135 -3.10 17.21 -16.72
CA LEU A 135 -4.51 16.78 -16.73
C LEU A 135 -5.41 17.64 -17.62
N GLN A 136 -5.01 18.85 -17.99
CA GLN A 136 -5.77 19.71 -18.92
C GLN A 136 -5.83 19.14 -20.34
N GLU A 137 -4.89 18.27 -20.70
CA GLU A 137 -4.92 17.58 -21.99
C GLU A 137 -6.06 16.56 -22.04
N ASN A 138 -6.85 16.60 -23.12
CA ASN A 138 -8.00 15.70 -23.30
C ASN A 138 -7.58 14.30 -23.77
N ILE A 139 -6.89 13.57 -22.88
CA ILE A 139 -6.41 12.21 -23.09
C ILE A 139 -7.00 11.31 -21.99
N PRO A 140 -7.59 10.15 -22.30
CA PRO A 140 -8.03 9.19 -21.29
C PRO A 140 -6.86 8.80 -20.38
N THR A 141 -6.90 9.25 -19.12
CA THR A 141 -5.75 9.24 -18.22
C THR A 141 -6.05 8.47 -16.93
N LEU A 142 -5.08 7.68 -16.49
CA LEU A 142 -4.95 7.22 -15.11
C LEU A 142 -3.85 8.03 -14.43
N VAL A 143 -4.15 8.65 -13.30
CA VAL A 143 -3.12 9.10 -12.36
C VAL A 143 -2.81 7.91 -11.44
N SER A 144 -1.54 7.56 -11.30
CA SER A 144 -1.08 6.51 -10.39
C SER A 144 0.02 7.08 -9.49
N LEU A 145 -0.33 7.44 -8.26
CA LEU A 145 0.59 8.04 -7.30
C LEU A 145 0.39 7.40 -5.93
N MET A 146 1.46 6.84 -5.35
CA MET A 146 1.43 6.29 -4.00
C MET A 146 0.99 7.33 -2.96
N HIS A 147 0.23 6.89 -1.97
CA HIS A 147 -0.27 7.79 -0.93
C HIS A 147 0.85 8.26 0.00
N ALA A 148 1.84 7.42 0.27
CA ALA A 148 3.01 7.82 1.01
C ALA A 148 4.22 6.99 0.62
N ASN A 149 5.38 7.65 0.52
CA ASN A 149 6.60 6.98 0.10
C ASN A 149 7.20 6.12 1.21
N ASN A 150 7.41 4.84 0.90
CA ASN A 150 7.94 3.84 1.82
C ASN A 150 9.40 4.05 2.22
N GLU A 151 10.14 4.91 1.51
CA GLU A 151 11.55 5.17 1.77
C GLU A 151 11.77 6.53 2.42
N ILE A 152 11.18 7.60 1.88
CA ILE A 152 11.40 8.99 2.31
C ILE A 152 10.25 9.58 3.12
N SER A 153 9.20 8.80 3.40
CA SER A 153 8.07 9.11 4.26
C SER A 153 7.09 10.19 3.77
N THR A 154 7.38 10.93 2.72
CA THR A 154 6.53 12.02 2.21
C THR A 154 5.13 11.52 1.81
N ILE A 155 4.10 12.23 2.26
CA ILE A 155 2.69 11.90 2.04
C ILE A 155 2.09 12.75 0.90
N LEU A 156 1.38 12.10 -0.01
CA LEU A 156 0.58 12.71 -1.06
C LEU A 156 -0.73 13.25 -0.48
N PRO A 157 -1.16 14.49 -0.80
CA PRO A 157 -2.45 15.02 -0.36
C PRO A 157 -3.61 14.38 -1.14
N LEU A 158 -3.95 13.14 -0.77
CA LEU A 158 -4.81 12.23 -1.53
C LEU A 158 -6.14 12.86 -1.95
N LYS A 159 -6.84 13.55 -1.03
CA LYS A 159 -8.13 14.21 -1.31
C LYS A 159 -8.01 15.30 -2.38
N LYS A 160 -6.92 16.08 -2.39
CA LYS A 160 -6.69 17.13 -3.40
C LYS A 160 -6.46 16.50 -4.78
N VAL A 161 -5.65 15.44 -4.84
CA VAL A 161 -5.36 14.72 -6.08
C VAL A 161 -6.63 14.06 -6.62
N THR A 162 -7.44 13.42 -5.78
CA THR A 162 -8.71 12.83 -6.22
C THR A 162 -9.66 13.88 -6.79
N GLN A 163 -9.82 15.02 -6.10
CA GLN A 163 -10.65 16.12 -6.59
C GLN A 163 -10.18 16.66 -7.95
N MET A 164 -8.86 16.77 -8.13
CA MET A 164 -8.25 17.17 -9.40
C MET A 164 -8.52 16.13 -10.50
N CYS A 165 -8.32 14.84 -10.23
CA CYS A 165 -8.63 13.79 -11.20
C CYS A 165 -10.10 13.81 -11.62
N ARG A 166 -11.02 13.98 -10.66
CA ARG A 166 -12.46 14.12 -10.93
C ARG A 166 -12.78 15.35 -11.79
N LYS A 167 -12.15 16.50 -11.51
CA LYS A 167 -12.33 17.74 -12.29
C LYS A 167 -11.99 17.54 -13.77
N TYR A 168 -10.96 16.76 -14.08
CA TYR A 168 -10.48 16.51 -15.45
C TYR A 168 -10.95 15.18 -16.05
N GLY A 169 -11.82 14.43 -15.37
CA GLY A 169 -12.33 13.15 -15.86
C GLY A 169 -11.26 12.04 -15.93
N ALA A 170 -10.17 12.16 -15.17
CA ALA A 170 -9.14 11.13 -15.05
C ALA A 170 -9.50 10.12 -13.95
N PHE A 171 -9.04 8.87 -14.15
CA PHE A 171 -9.07 7.86 -13.10
C PHE A 171 -7.92 8.06 -12.13
N PHE A 172 -8.09 7.64 -10.87
CA PHE A 172 -7.04 7.72 -9.87
C PHE A 172 -6.82 6.39 -9.14
N HIS A 173 -5.59 5.88 -9.29
CA HIS A 173 -5.03 4.79 -8.51
C HIS A 173 -4.03 5.34 -7.49
N SER A 174 -4.09 4.85 -6.26
CA SER A 174 -3.06 5.12 -5.26
C SER A 174 -2.60 3.85 -4.57
N ASP A 175 -1.29 3.60 -4.61
CA ASP A 175 -0.67 2.61 -3.74
C ASP A 175 -0.72 3.12 -2.29
N THR A 176 -1.58 2.48 -1.49
CA THR A 176 -1.80 2.82 -0.08
C THR A 176 -1.18 1.81 0.87
N VAL A 177 -0.27 0.95 0.39
CA VAL A 177 0.31 -0.17 1.14
C VAL A 177 1.00 0.28 2.44
N GLN A 178 1.60 1.47 2.48
CA GLN A 178 2.22 2.04 3.69
C GLN A 178 1.26 2.84 4.59
N THR A 179 0.00 3.03 4.19
CA THR A 179 -0.92 3.94 4.88
C THR A 179 -2.18 3.26 5.40
N ILE A 180 -2.70 2.23 4.72
CA ILE A 180 -3.79 1.42 5.26
C ILE A 180 -3.34 0.73 6.54
N GLY A 181 -4.17 0.81 7.58
CA GLY A 181 -3.84 0.33 8.92
C GLY A 181 -2.99 1.32 9.73
N HIS A 182 -2.53 2.41 9.12
CA HIS A 182 -1.78 3.47 9.78
C HIS A 182 -2.51 4.80 9.82
N TYR A 183 -3.43 5.07 8.88
CA TYR A 183 -4.22 6.30 8.78
C TYR A 183 -5.70 5.95 8.54
N PRO A 184 -6.65 6.79 9.00
CA PRO A 184 -8.08 6.59 8.72
C PRO A 184 -8.37 6.78 7.23
N PHE A 185 -9.25 5.95 6.69
CA PHE A 185 -9.76 6.06 5.33
C PHE A 185 -11.27 6.15 5.33
N ASP A 186 -11.78 7.14 4.60
CA ASP A 186 -13.19 7.23 4.22
C ASP A 186 -13.25 7.19 2.69
N LEU A 187 -13.43 5.99 2.13
CA LEU A 187 -13.43 5.82 0.67
C LEU A 187 -14.70 6.35 0.01
N HIS A 188 -15.78 6.52 0.78
CA HIS A 188 -16.98 7.17 0.32
C HIS A 188 -16.77 8.67 0.07
N ASP A 189 -16.17 9.38 1.04
CA ASP A 189 -15.82 10.81 0.90
C ASP A 189 -14.64 11.04 -0.05
N LEU A 190 -13.66 10.13 -0.06
CA LEU A 190 -12.47 10.27 -0.90
C LEU A 190 -12.81 10.18 -2.39
N ASP A 191 -13.80 9.35 -2.77
CA ASP A 191 -14.23 9.08 -4.16
C ASP A 191 -13.07 8.72 -5.11
N ILE A 192 -12.07 7.98 -4.63
CA ILE A 192 -10.97 7.43 -5.45
C ILE A 192 -11.42 6.21 -6.26
N ASP A 193 -10.75 5.89 -7.37
CA ASP A 193 -11.11 4.73 -8.20
C ASP A 193 -10.49 3.42 -7.69
N PHE A 194 -9.20 3.48 -7.35
CA PHE A 194 -8.44 2.31 -6.94
C PHE A 194 -7.50 2.60 -5.77
N ILE A 195 -7.44 1.69 -4.79
CA ILE A 195 -6.38 1.67 -3.78
C ILE A 195 -5.87 0.25 -3.53
N ALA A 196 -4.56 0.12 -3.34
CA ALA A 196 -3.89 -1.16 -3.07
C ALA A 196 -3.56 -1.33 -1.59
N CYS A 197 -3.75 -2.55 -1.08
CA CYS A 197 -3.48 -2.92 0.30
C CYS A 197 -2.63 -4.20 0.39
N SER A 198 -1.72 -4.26 1.37
CA SER A 198 -0.93 -5.47 1.68
C SER A 198 -0.86 -5.69 3.19
N ALA A 199 -1.34 -6.84 3.68
CA ALA A 199 -1.56 -7.05 5.12
C ALA A 199 -0.27 -7.03 5.97
N HIS A 200 0.85 -7.49 5.40
CA HIS A 200 2.13 -7.60 6.12
C HIS A 200 2.82 -6.26 6.43
N LYS A 201 2.21 -5.13 6.08
CA LYS A 201 2.67 -3.78 6.48
C LYS A 201 2.06 -3.30 7.79
N PHE A 202 1.00 -3.95 8.27
CA PHE A 202 0.27 -3.54 9.48
C PHE A 202 -0.11 -4.76 10.35
N HIS A 203 0.89 -5.61 10.63
CA HIS A 203 0.80 -6.78 11.51
C HIS A 203 -0.09 -7.94 11.02
N GLY A 204 -0.47 -7.93 9.74
CA GLY A 204 -1.14 -9.04 9.07
C GLY A 204 -0.17 -10.05 8.43
N PRO A 205 -0.70 -11.17 7.91
CA PRO A 205 0.13 -12.18 7.24
C PRO A 205 0.65 -11.71 5.87
N LYS A 206 1.78 -12.29 5.44
CA LYS A 206 2.27 -12.15 4.06
C LYS A 206 1.38 -12.94 3.09
N GLY A 207 1.39 -12.59 1.81
CA GLY A 207 0.67 -13.33 0.77
C GLY A 207 -0.85 -13.10 0.75
N ILE A 208 -1.31 -11.96 1.30
CA ILE A 208 -2.68 -11.51 1.19
C ILE A 208 -2.73 -9.97 1.17
N GLY A 209 -3.61 -9.45 0.33
CA GLY A 209 -3.93 -8.04 0.21
C GLY A 209 -5.34 -7.86 -0.32
N PHE A 210 -5.66 -6.63 -0.71
CA PHE A 210 -6.85 -6.37 -1.50
C PHE A 210 -6.64 -5.18 -2.43
N LEU A 211 -7.40 -5.18 -3.52
CA LEU A 211 -7.67 -4.01 -4.34
C LEU A 211 -9.07 -3.51 -3.97
N TYR A 212 -9.18 -2.23 -3.64
CA TYR A 212 -10.47 -1.55 -3.68
C TYR A 212 -10.73 -1.05 -5.09
N VAL A 213 -11.97 -1.23 -5.55
CA VAL A 213 -12.46 -0.71 -6.83
C VAL A 213 -13.76 0.03 -6.56
N ASN A 214 -13.78 1.32 -6.83
CA ASN A 214 -14.99 2.13 -6.71
C ASN A 214 -16.13 1.50 -7.52
N LYS A 215 -17.35 1.42 -6.96
CA LYS A 215 -18.51 0.81 -7.62
C LYS A 215 -18.86 1.42 -8.98
N LYS A 216 -18.43 2.67 -9.24
CA LYS A 216 -18.62 3.35 -10.52
C LYS A 216 -17.70 2.78 -11.62
N THR A 217 -16.63 2.11 -11.22
CA THR A 217 -15.59 1.56 -12.07
C THR A 217 -15.80 0.07 -12.28
N LYS A 218 -15.76 -0.37 -13.53
CA LYS A 218 -15.92 -1.78 -13.89
C LYS A 218 -14.60 -2.31 -14.42
N ILE A 219 -14.16 -3.44 -13.87
CA ILE A 219 -12.90 -4.08 -14.27
C ILE A 219 -13.12 -5.56 -14.56
N SER A 220 -12.19 -6.15 -15.29
CA SER A 220 -12.15 -7.60 -15.55
C SER A 220 -11.04 -8.26 -14.74
N ALA A 221 -10.94 -9.59 -14.83
CA ALA A 221 -9.90 -10.32 -14.14
C ALA A 221 -8.52 -10.16 -14.79
N LEU A 222 -7.52 -9.82 -13.97
CA LEU A 222 -6.11 -9.95 -14.33
C LEU A 222 -5.68 -11.44 -14.32
N ILE A 223 -6.11 -12.18 -13.29
CA ILE A 223 -5.86 -13.62 -13.16
C ILE A 223 -7.13 -14.37 -13.57
N HIS A 224 -7.08 -15.01 -14.74
CA HIS A 224 -8.21 -15.80 -15.27
C HIS A 224 -8.36 -17.15 -14.56
N GLY A 225 -9.60 -17.64 -14.45
CA GLY A 225 -9.90 -18.89 -13.77
C GLY A 225 -11.41 -19.05 -13.51
N GLY A 226 -11.76 -19.59 -12.33
CA GLY A 226 -13.15 -19.67 -11.90
C GLY A 226 -13.75 -18.32 -11.52
N ALA A 227 -15.01 -18.33 -11.07
CA ALA A 227 -15.77 -17.14 -10.71
C ALA A 227 -15.48 -16.60 -9.29
N GLN A 228 -14.31 -16.91 -8.72
CA GLN A 228 -13.90 -16.37 -7.42
C GLN A 228 -13.78 -14.84 -7.46
N GLU A 229 -13.91 -14.18 -6.30
CA GLU A 229 -13.89 -12.72 -6.20
C GLU A 229 -14.83 -12.04 -7.21
N ARG A 230 -16.02 -12.63 -7.40
CA ARG A 230 -17.06 -12.18 -8.35
C ARG A 230 -16.60 -12.18 -9.81
N GLY A 231 -15.71 -13.10 -10.17
CA GLY A 231 -15.13 -13.21 -11.51
C GLY A 231 -14.03 -12.20 -11.81
N MET A 232 -13.59 -11.41 -10.81
CA MET A 232 -12.54 -10.41 -10.98
C MET A 232 -11.16 -10.95 -10.61
N ARG A 233 -11.06 -12.08 -9.89
CA ARG A 233 -9.75 -12.67 -9.54
C ARG A 233 -9.90 -14.17 -9.36
N GLY A 234 -9.40 -14.94 -10.33
CA GLY A 234 -9.49 -16.39 -10.32
C GLY A 234 -8.63 -17.06 -9.24
N GLY A 235 -9.08 -18.24 -8.79
CA GLY A 235 -8.36 -19.09 -7.84
C GLY A 235 -9.03 -19.16 -6.48
N THR A 236 -8.99 -20.34 -5.86
CA THR A 236 -9.60 -20.60 -4.55
C THR A 236 -9.08 -19.62 -3.50
N GLU A 237 -9.99 -19.07 -2.70
CA GLU A 237 -9.70 -18.00 -1.76
C GLU A 237 -8.78 -18.47 -0.61
N ASN A 238 -7.77 -17.67 -0.27
CA ASN A 238 -6.91 -17.89 0.90
C ASN A 238 -7.66 -17.49 2.17
N ILE A 239 -8.55 -18.35 2.66
CA ILE A 239 -9.46 -18.03 3.78
C ILE A 239 -8.69 -17.62 5.04
N ALA A 240 -7.64 -18.36 5.41
CA ALA A 240 -6.85 -18.04 6.58
C ALA A 240 -6.16 -16.66 6.44
N GLY A 241 -5.58 -16.38 5.27
CA GLY A 241 -5.01 -15.06 4.97
C GLY A 241 -6.06 -13.94 5.03
N ILE A 242 -7.24 -14.15 4.45
CA ILE A 242 -8.36 -13.19 4.44
C ILE A 242 -8.82 -12.85 5.86
N VAL A 243 -9.01 -13.88 6.70
CA VAL A 243 -9.38 -13.69 8.11
C VAL A 243 -8.26 -12.99 8.88
N GLY A 244 -7.00 -13.36 8.63
CA GLY A 244 -5.84 -12.72 9.25
C GLY A 244 -5.71 -11.24 8.88
N LEU A 245 -5.89 -10.90 7.60
CA LEU A 245 -5.94 -9.51 7.11
C LEU A 245 -7.06 -8.72 7.79
N ALA A 246 -8.28 -9.26 7.83
CA ALA A 246 -9.41 -8.57 8.46
C ALA A 246 -9.20 -8.37 9.97
N LYS A 247 -8.60 -9.35 10.67
CA LYS A 247 -8.26 -9.22 12.09
C LYS A 247 -7.16 -8.18 12.32
N ALA A 248 -6.10 -8.19 11.52
CA ALA A 248 -5.01 -7.22 11.61
C ALA A 248 -5.55 -5.80 11.45
N MET A 249 -6.39 -5.60 10.44
CA MET A 249 -7.04 -4.32 10.18
C MET A 249 -7.96 -3.89 11.33
N ALA A 250 -8.76 -4.81 11.89
CA ALA A 250 -9.60 -4.49 13.05
C ALA A 250 -8.77 -4.01 14.25
N LEU A 251 -7.66 -4.68 14.56
CA LEU A 251 -6.78 -4.31 15.67
C LEU A 251 -6.13 -2.94 15.48
N THR A 252 -5.67 -2.64 14.27
CA THR A 252 -4.96 -1.37 14.01
C THR A 252 -5.89 -0.16 14.05
N TYR A 253 -7.17 -0.33 13.73
CA TYR A 253 -8.17 0.74 13.81
C TYR A 253 -8.85 0.89 15.19
N GLU A 254 -8.58 0.02 16.17
CA GLU A 254 -9.12 0.14 17.54
C GLU A 254 -8.58 1.38 18.27
N ASP A 255 -7.28 1.68 18.15
CA ASP A 255 -6.64 2.87 18.75
C ASP A 255 -5.52 3.45 17.87
N ILE A 256 -5.89 3.79 16.64
CA ILE A 256 -4.95 4.29 15.63
C ILE A 256 -4.26 5.59 16.07
N THR A 257 -4.99 6.48 16.77
CA THR A 257 -4.48 7.79 17.17
C THR A 257 -3.45 7.69 18.30
N ALA A 258 -3.67 6.86 19.32
CA ALA A 258 -2.67 6.70 20.37
C ALA A 258 -1.40 6.02 19.82
N HIS A 259 -1.56 5.01 18.93
CA HIS A 259 -0.43 4.36 18.28
C HIS A 259 0.40 5.34 17.43
N GLN A 260 -0.27 6.11 16.56
CA GLN A 260 0.35 7.19 15.78
C GLN A 260 1.15 8.14 16.66
N LYS A 261 0.54 8.64 17.74
CA LYS A 261 1.18 9.56 18.67
C LYS A 261 2.44 8.95 19.29
N HIS A 262 2.34 7.73 19.79
CA HIS A 262 3.45 7.05 20.44
C HIS A 262 4.65 6.86 19.50
N ILE A 263 4.41 6.35 18.28
CA ILE A 263 5.49 6.12 17.32
C ILE A 263 6.05 7.45 16.79
N GLN A 264 5.21 8.48 16.63
CA GLN A 264 5.69 9.82 16.27
C GLN A 264 6.60 10.42 17.35
N GLU A 265 6.31 10.22 18.63
CA GLU A 265 7.19 10.63 19.73
C GLU A 265 8.56 9.93 19.65
N LEU A 266 8.59 8.64 19.29
CA LEU A 266 9.84 7.90 19.05
C LEU A 266 10.61 8.43 17.83
N LYS A 267 9.92 8.71 16.71
CA LYS A 267 10.50 9.32 15.51
C LYS A 267 11.13 10.68 15.84
N ASN A 268 10.41 11.53 16.57
CA ASN A 268 10.90 12.85 16.99
C ASN A 268 12.12 12.73 17.91
N TYR A 269 12.06 11.82 18.89
CA TYR A 269 13.19 11.55 19.78
C TYR A 269 14.43 11.12 18.99
N MET A 270 14.28 10.22 18.00
CA MET A 270 15.39 9.78 17.16
C MET A 270 15.98 10.94 16.34
N ILE A 271 15.14 11.77 15.72
CA ILE A 271 15.58 12.97 14.97
C ILE A 271 16.40 13.89 15.87
N ASP A 272 15.91 14.19 17.08
CA ASP A 272 16.57 15.09 18.02
C ASP A 272 17.91 14.54 18.50
N GLN A 273 17.99 13.24 18.81
CA GLN A 273 19.24 12.62 19.23
C GLN A 273 20.28 12.58 18.10
N LEU A 274 19.85 12.27 16.87
CA LEU A 274 20.75 12.26 15.71
C LEU A 274 21.31 13.65 15.42
N LYS A 275 20.46 14.70 15.45
CA LYS A 275 20.91 16.10 15.30
C LYS A 275 21.87 16.55 16.40
N LYS A 276 21.71 16.05 17.63
CA LYS A 276 22.62 16.35 18.75
C LYS A 276 23.98 15.66 18.58
N GLN A 277 24.02 14.45 18.02
CA GLN A 277 25.25 13.67 17.89
C GLN A 277 26.04 13.93 16.60
N PHE A 278 25.36 14.34 15.53
CA PHE A 278 25.96 14.53 14.22
C PHE A 278 25.65 15.94 13.71
N SER A 279 26.69 16.76 13.57
CA SER A 279 26.56 18.13 13.06
C SER A 279 26.20 18.21 11.57
N ASP A 280 26.49 17.15 10.81
CA ASP A 280 26.30 17.06 9.35
C ASP A 280 25.33 15.91 9.00
N ILE A 281 24.21 15.83 9.72
CA ILE A 281 23.15 14.84 9.49
C ILE A 281 22.08 15.42 8.59
N HIS A 282 21.63 14.63 7.62
CA HIS A 282 20.54 15.01 6.73
C HIS A 282 19.39 14.00 6.78
N PHE A 283 18.20 14.47 6.45
CA PHE A 283 17.00 13.64 6.38
C PHE A 283 16.39 13.82 4.99
N HIS A 284 16.19 12.70 4.28
CA HIS A 284 15.52 12.70 2.98
C HIS A 284 14.00 12.74 3.18
N GLY A 285 13.31 13.38 2.24
CA GLY A 285 11.87 13.57 2.30
C GLY A 285 11.42 14.44 3.48
N GLU A 286 10.13 14.38 3.75
CA GLU A 286 9.51 15.18 4.80
C GLU A 286 9.69 14.55 6.19
N THR A 287 9.75 15.40 7.21
CA THR A 287 9.91 14.99 8.62
C THR A 287 8.83 15.55 9.53
N LYS A 288 8.07 16.54 9.05
CA LYS A 288 6.93 17.08 9.77
C LYS A 288 5.83 16.03 9.96
N PRO A 289 5.25 15.88 11.15
CA PRO A 289 4.23 14.87 11.42
C PRO A 289 3.02 14.90 10.49
N GLU A 290 2.61 16.08 10.03
CA GLU A 290 1.43 16.29 9.19
C GLU A 290 1.62 15.91 7.71
N GLU A 291 2.87 15.83 7.24
CA GLU A 291 3.24 15.63 5.84
C GLU A 291 4.11 14.37 5.64
N SER A 292 4.40 13.63 6.72
CA SER A 292 5.26 12.45 6.68
C SER A 292 4.70 11.23 7.42
N LEU A 293 5.07 10.04 6.98
CA LEU A 293 4.80 8.78 7.68
C LEU A 293 5.44 8.82 9.07
N TYR A 294 4.63 8.64 10.11
CA TYR A 294 5.15 8.53 11.48
C TYR A 294 6.02 7.27 11.67
N THR A 295 5.87 6.26 10.80
CA THR A 295 6.56 4.96 10.85
C THR A 295 7.91 4.93 10.13
N VAL A 296 8.23 5.95 9.33
CA VAL A 296 9.42 5.97 8.46
C VAL A 296 10.28 7.21 8.75
N LEU A 297 11.59 6.99 8.84
CA LEU A 297 12.60 8.05 8.92
C LEU A 297 13.77 7.66 8.02
N ASN A 298 14.06 8.48 7.00
CA ASN A 298 15.21 8.29 6.13
C ASN A 298 16.35 9.20 6.55
N VAL A 299 17.49 8.62 6.87
CA VAL A 299 18.65 9.34 7.43
C VAL A 299 19.85 9.18 6.51
N CYS A 300 20.43 10.31 6.14
CA CYS A 300 21.69 10.39 5.42
C CYS A 300 22.79 10.81 6.39
N PHE A 301 23.66 9.85 6.73
CA PHE A 301 24.80 10.05 7.63
C PHE A 301 25.98 10.70 6.89
N PRO A 302 26.85 11.45 7.61
CA PRO A 302 28.08 11.98 7.04
C PRO A 302 28.90 10.88 6.36
N LYS A 303 29.46 11.21 5.19
CA LYS A 303 30.27 10.25 4.43
C LYS A 303 31.56 9.92 5.18
N THR A 304 31.84 8.63 5.31
CA THR A 304 33.09 8.09 5.88
C THR A 304 33.64 7.00 4.97
N GLU A 305 34.90 6.62 5.16
CA GLU A 305 35.50 5.47 4.45
C GLU A 305 34.76 4.15 4.71
N LYS A 306 34.00 4.07 5.82
CA LYS A 306 33.26 2.89 6.25
C LYS A 306 31.76 2.97 5.98
N SER A 307 31.28 3.97 5.24
CA SER A 307 29.83 4.15 4.99
C SER A 307 29.16 2.90 4.40
N GLY A 308 29.85 2.13 3.55
CA GLY A 308 29.33 0.88 3.00
C GLY A 308 29.13 -0.26 4.01
N MET A 309 29.69 -0.14 5.22
CA MET A 309 29.56 -1.15 6.29
C MET A 309 28.54 -0.76 7.35
N LEU A 310 27.82 0.36 7.20
CA LEU A 310 26.93 0.88 8.25
C LEU A 310 25.83 -0.11 8.62
N LEU A 311 25.04 -0.58 7.63
CA LEU A 311 23.94 -1.52 7.86
C LEU A 311 24.43 -2.83 8.49
N PHE A 312 25.53 -3.37 7.97
CA PHE A 312 26.17 -4.56 8.52
C PHE A 312 26.62 -4.37 9.97
N THR A 313 27.22 -3.21 10.28
CA THR A 313 27.66 -2.89 11.64
C THR A 313 26.47 -2.75 12.60
N LEU A 314 25.37 -2.15 12.16
CA LEU A 314 24.13 -2.05 12.95
C LEU A 314 23.55 -3.44 13.24
N ASP A 315 23.52 -4.34 12.26
CA ASP A 315 23.05 -5.71 12.44
C ASP A 315 23.94 -6.51 13.43
N LEU A 316 25.27 -6.39 13.34
CA LEU A 316 26.19 -6.96 14.33
C LEU A 316 25.96 -6.41 15.75
N LYS A 317 25.44 -5.17 15.87
CA LYS A 317 25.02 -4.55 17.13
C LYS A 317 23.59 -4.90 17.53
N GLY A 318 22.89 -5.71 16.72
CA GLY A 318 21.55 -6.20 16.97
C GLY A 318 20.44 -5.24 16.53
N VAL A 319 20.71 -4.28 15.64
CA VAL A 319 19.73 -3.31 15.13
C VAL A 319 19.47 -3.57 13.64
N ALA A 320 18.27 -4.02 13.32
CA ALA A 320 17.84 -4.24 11.93
C ALA A 320 17.22 -2.95 11.35
N VAL A 321 17.78 -2.47 10.25
CA VAL A 321 17.34 -1.30 9.45
C VAL A 321 17.62 -1.59 7.97
N SER A 322 17.01 -0.84 7.06
CA SER A 322 17.26 -0.92 5.61
C SER A 322 17.95 0.34 5.07
N GLY A 323 18.64 0.20 3.93
CA GLY A 323 19.30 1.31 3.20
C GLY A 323 18.52 1.84 2.01
N GLY A 324 17.23 1.50 1.88
CA GLY A 324 16.38 1.72 0.71
C GLY A 324 15.34 0.59 0.60
N SER A 325 14.68 0.42 -0.56
CA SER A 325 13.72 -0.69 -0.72
C SER A 325 14.36 -2.05 -0.36
N ALA A 326 13.61 -2.88 0.38
CA ALA A 326 14.02 -4.24 0.66
C ALA A 326 14.21 -5.05 -0.64
N CYS A 327 13.50 -4.69 -1.71
CA CYS A 327 13.61 -5.30 -3.04
C CYS A 327 14.98 -5.06 -3.70
N SER A 328 15.65 -3.95 -3.42
CA SER A 328 17.01 -3.68 -3.93
C SER A 328 18.12 -4.23 -3.03
N SER A 329 17.80 -4.60 -1.78
CA SER A 329 18.78 -5.00 -0.77
C SER A 329 19.09 -6.50 -0.76
N GLY A 330 18.30 -7.32 -1.48
CA GLY A 330 18.43 -8.78 -1.52
C GLY A 330 18.44 -9.39 -2.92
N ALA A 331 18.60 -8.57 -3.97
CA ALA A 331 18.72 -8.99 -5.36
C ALA A 331 20.20 -9.06 -5.82
#